data_AF-A0A608Z8K8-F1
#
_entry.id   AF-A0A608Z8K8-F1
#
_cell.length_a   1.000
_cell.length_b   1.000
_cell.length_c   1.000
_cell.angle_alpha   90.00
_cell.angle_beta   90.00
_cell.angle_gamma   90.00
#
_symmetry.space_group_name_H-M   'P 1'
#
loop_
_entity.id
_entity.type
_entity.pdbx_description
1 polymer ?
#
loop_
_entity_poly.entity_id
_entity_poly.type
_entity_poly.pdbx_seq_one_letter_code
_entity_poly.pdbx_strand_id
1 'polypeptide(L)'
;MNLNSIPAFQDNYIWVLTNDESRCVIVDPGEAAPVLKAIAEHKWMPEAIFLTHHHHDHVGGVKELLQHFPQMTVYGPAETQDKGATHLVGDGDTIRVLGEKFTLFATPGHTLGHVCYFSHPYLFCGDTLFSGGCGRLFEGTPSQMYQSLMKINSLPDDTLICSAHEYTLANIKFALSILPHDSFINEYYRKVKELRVKKQMTLPVILKNERKINLFLRTEDIDLINEINKETILQQPEARFAWLRSKKDTF
;
A
#
# COMPACT_ATOMS: atom_id res chain seq x y z
N MET A 1 13.57 -15.55 -0.31
CA MET A 1 12.89 -14.35 0.24
C MET A 1 11.55 -14.76 0.82
N ASN A 2 11.26 -14.43 2.08
CA ASN A 2 9.99 -14.71 2.75
C ASN A 2 9.32 -13.40 3.19
N LEU A 3 8.04 -13.24 2.85
CA LEU A 3 7.25 -12.08 3.23
C LEU A 3 6.45 -12.39 4.51
N ASN A 4 6.58 -11.54 5.51
CA ASN A 4 5.92 -11.64 6.80
C ASN A 4 5.13 -10.36 7.06
N SER A 5 4.04 -10.46 7.82
CA SER A 5 3.26 -9.31 8.28
C SER A 5 3.21 -9.28 9.80
N ILE A 6 3.34 -8.09 10.37
CA ILE A 6 3.21 -7.85 11.80
C ILE A 6 2.04 -6.86 11.96
N PRO A 7 0.92 -7.28 12.57
CA PRO A 7 -0.16 -6.36 12.90
C PRO A 7 0.31 -5.29 13.90
N ALA A 8 -0.07 -4.04 13.66
CA ALA A 8 0.15 -2.89 14.55
C ALA A 8 -1.12 -2.04 14.64
N PHE A 9 -1.26 -1.28 15.72
CA PHE A 9 -2.46 -0.48 16.00
C PHE A 9 -3.77 -1.28 15.87
N GLN A 10 -4.73 -0.77 15.08
CA GLN A 10 -6.01 -1.42 14.84
C GLN A 10 -6.03 -2.23 13.54
N ASP A 11 -5.41 -1.70 12.49
CA ASP A 11 -5.49 -2.26 11.13
C ASP A 11 -4.21 -2.09 10.29
N ASN A 12 -3.12 -1.58 10.85
CA ASN A 12 -1.84 -1.48 10.16
C ASN A 12 -1.14 -2.84 10.07
N TYR A 13 -0.40 -3.04 8.98
CA TYR A 13 0.56 -4.11 8.79
C TYR A 13 1.94 -3.53 8.56
N ILE A 14 2.87 -3.87 9.44
CA ILE A 14 4.30 -3.66 9.23
C ILE A 14 4.80 -4.88 8.46
N TRP A 15 5.24 -4.68 7.22
CA TRP A 15 5.78 -5.78 6.41
C TRP A 15 7.24 -6.04 6.77
N VAL A 16 7.62 -7.32 6.82
CA VAL A 16 9.02 -7.73 6.99
C VAL A 16 9.38 -8.73 5.91
N LEU A 17 10.33 -8.37 5.06
CA LEU A 17 10.86 -9.23 4.02
C LEU A 17 12.21 -9.76 4.48
N THR A 18 12.39 -11.08 4.46
CA THR A 18 13.62 -11.74 4.95
C THR A 18 14.29 -12.54 3.85
N ASN A 19 15.62 -12.59 3.84
CA ASN A 19 16.38 -13.53 3.01
C ASN A 19 16.70 -14.83 3.77
N ASP A 20 17.41 -15.75 3.11
CA ASP A 20 17.73 -17.07 3.66
C ASP A 20 18.78 -17.00 4.80
N GLU A 21 19.49 -15.88 4.92
CA GLU A 21 20.45 -15.59 6.01
C GLU A 21 19.76 -14.91 7.22
N SER A 22 18.44 -14.85 7.23
CA SER A 22 17.63 -14.14 8.25
C SER A 22 17.86 -12.63 8.30
N ARG A 23 18.55 -12.03 7.33
CA ARG A 23 18.58 -10.57 7.17
C ARG A 23 17.20 -10.09 6.76
N CYS A 24 16.77 -8.95 7.29
CA CYS A 24 15.44 -8.42 7.01
C CYS A 24 15.39 -6.93 6.72
N VAL A 25 14.42 -6.54 5.90
CA VAL A 25 13.97 -5.15 5.74
C VAL A 25 12.57 -5.02 6.34
N ILE A 26 12.37 -3.95 7.10
CA ILE A 26 11.12 -3.63 7.79
C ILE A 26 10.48 -2.44 7.09
N VAL A 27 9.21 -2.54 6.71
CA VAL A 27 8.51 -1.51 5.95
C VAL A 27 7.45 -0.86 6.84
N ASP A 28 7.51 0.47 6.94
CA ASP A 28 6.59 1.32 7.69
C ASP A 28 6.37 0.88 9.15
N PRO A 29 7.43 0.79 9.99
CA PRO A 29 7.29 0.41 11.39
C PRO A 29 6.68 1.54 12.24
N GLY A 30 5.35 1.66 12.24
CA GLY A 30 4.62 2.59 13.11
C GLY A 30 4.78 2.34 14.60
N GLU A 31 4.92 1.07 14.99
CA GLU A 31 5.20 0.65 16.37
C GLU A 31 6.45 -0.22 16.43
N ALA A 32 7.39 0.10 17.33
CA ALA A 32 8.61 -0.68 17.49
C ALA A 32 8.39 -1.98 18.26
N ALA A 33 7.56 -1.96 19.32
CA ALA A 33 7.36 -3.11 20.22
C ALA A 33 7.01 -4.43 19.52
N PRO A 34 6.01 -4.51 18.60
CA PRO A 34 5.69 -5.77 17.93
C PRO A 34 6.81 -6.21 16.96
N VAL A 35 7.53 -5.25 16.36
CA VAL A 35 8.68 -5.52 15.48
C VAL A 35 9.85 -6.10 16.27
N LEU A 36 10.22 -5.48 17.40
CA LEU A 36 11.28 -5.96 18.29
C LEU A 36 11.00 -7.38 18.80
N LYS A 37 9.74 -7.66 19.16
CA LYS A 37 9.29 -9.00 19.55
C LYS A 37 9.50 -10.02 18.42
N ALA A 38 9.05 -9.71 17.21
CA ALA A 38 9.19 -10.60 16.06
C ALA A 38 10.66 -10.84 15.69
N ILE A 39 11.50 -9.79 15.72
CA ILE A 39 12.94 -9.92 15.49
C ILE A 39 13.57 -10.92 16.48
N ALA A 40 13.23 -10.82 17.77
CA ALA A 40 13.74 -11.72 18.79
C ALA A 40 13.23 -13.16 18.61
N GLU A 41 11.94 -13.35 18.33
CA GLU A 41 11.32 -14.68 18.15
C GLU A 41 11.89 -15.42 16.93
N HIS A 42 12.07 -14.72 15.82
CA HIS A 42 12.54 -15.30 14.57
C HIS A 42 14.06 -15.20 14.37
N LYS A 43 14.79 -14.57 15.30
CA LYS A 43 16.24 -14.32 15.22
C LYS A 43 16.63 -13.59 13.93
N TRP A 44 15.81 -12.63 13.51
CA TRP A 44 16.10 -11.81 12.34
C TRP A 44 17.27 -10.86 12.60
N MET A 45 17.93 -10.47 11.51
CA MET A 45 19.03 -9.51 11.49
C MET A 45 18.59 -8.27 10.69
N PRO A 46 18.07 -7.22 11.35
CA PRO A 46 17.61 -6.02 10.66
C PRO A 46 18.73 -5.35 9.87
N GLU A 47 18.52 -5.19 8.56
CA GLU A 47 19.44 -4.52 7.63
C GLU A 47 18.97 -3.10 7.31
N ALA A 48 17.67 -2.93 7.08
CA ALA A 48 17.11 -1.64 6.65
C ALA A 48 15.66 -1.43 7.10
N ILE A 49 15.24 -0.16 7.11
CA ILE A 49 13.84 0.26 7.14
C ILE A 49 13.49 0.95 5.83
N PHE A 50 12.30 0.67 5.30
CA PHE A 50 11.67 1.45 4.23
C PHE A 50 10.51 2.25 4.79
N LEU A 51 10.51 3.56 4.56
CA LEU A 51 9.40 4.46 4.85
C LEU A 51 8.75 4.89 3.54
N THR A 52 7.44 4.70 3.42
CA THR A 52 6.67 5.09 2.24
C THR A 52 6.28 6.56 2.28
N HIS A 53 5.93 7.07 3.46
CA HIS A 53 5.51 8.44 3.71
C HIS A 53 5.65 8.83 5.19
N HIS A 54 5.30 10.07 5.55
CA HIS A 54 5.61 10.68 6.86
C HIS A 54 4.62 10.43 8.00
N HIS A 55 3.47 9.79 7.76
CA HIS A 55 2.45 9.63 8.80
C HIS A 55 2.93 8.79 9.98
N HIS A 56 2.43 9.14 11.16
CA HIS A 56 2.93 8.64 12.44
C HIS A 56 2.84 7.12 12.57
N ASP A 57 1.75 6.52 12.08
CA ASP A 57 1.49 5.09 12.11
C ASP A 57 2.35 4.28 11.13
N HIS A 58 3.25 4.94 10.38
CA HIS A 58 4.26 4.32 9.51
C HIS A 58 5.68 4.57 10.00
N VAL A 59 5.92 5.67 10.73
CA VAL A 59 7.29 6.09 11.12
C VAL A 59 7.54 6.05 12.63
N GLY A 60 6.50 5.87 13.45
CA GLY A 60 6.54 6.06 14.90
C GLY A 60 7.54 5.17 15.64
N GLY A 61 7.80 3.97 15.13
CA GLY A 61 8.72 3.00 15.73
C GLY A 61 10.20 3.18 15.32
N VAL A 62 10.50 4.03 14.34
CA VAL A 62 11.86 4.16 13.76
C VAL A 62 12.90 4.51 14.82
N LYS A 63 12.61 5.50 15.67
CA LYS A 63 13.55 5.97 16.68
C LYS A 63 13.95 4.87 17.66
N GLU A 64 13.00 4.10 18.16
CA GLU A 64 13.25 3.01 19.11
C GLU A 64 13.97 1.85 18.42
N LEU A 65 13.58 1.48 17.20
CA LEU A 65 14.28 0.45 16.42
C LEU A 65 15.76 0.80 16.22
N LEU A 66 16.09 2.06 15.92
CA LEU A 66 17.48 2.52 15.77
C LEU A 66 18.26 2.55 17.10
N GLN A 67 17.60 2.67 18.25
CA GLN A 67 18.27 2.52 19.54
C GLN A 67 18.74 1.08 19.78
N HIS A 68 18.00 0.09 19.27
CA HIS A 68 18.36 -1.33 19.36
C HIS A 68 19.28 -1.79 18.23
N PHE A 69 19.14 -1.21 17.03
CA PHE A 69 19.87 -1.60 15.82
C PHE A 69 20.43 -0.36 15.10
N PRO A 70 21.46 0.29 15.67
CA PRO A 70 21.99 1.56 15.15
C PRO A 70 22.65 1.48 13.77
N GLN A 71 22.95 0.27 13.29
CA GLN A 71 23.56 0.01 11.99
C GLN A 71 22.57 0.03 10.81
N MET A 72 21.26 0.05 11.09
CA MET A 72 20.25 0.00 10.04
C MET A 72 20.27 1.26 9.18
N THR A 73 20.13 1.09 7.86
CA THR A 73 19.85 2.23 6.97
C THR A 73 18.35 2.45 6.90
N VAL A 74 17.90 3.69 7.07
CA VAL A 74 16.49 4.07 6.95
C VAL A 74 16.31 4.81 5.63
N TYR A 75 15.68 4.13 4.68
CA TYR A 75 15.32 4.71 3.39
C TYR A 75 13.94 5.36 3.50
N GLY A 76 13.80 6.56 2.94
CA GLY A 76 12.51 7.24 2.91
C GLY A 76 12.54 8.47 2.02
N PRO A 77 11.37 8.98 1.61
CA PRO A 77 11.28 10.21 0.84
C PRO A 77 11.74 11.43 1.65
N ALA A 78 11.98 12.55 0.99
CA ALA A 78 12.41 13.79 1.65
C ALA A 78 11.51 14.22 2.81
N GLU A 79 10.20 13.96 2.73
CA GLU A 79 9.23 14.24 3.81
C GLU A 79 9.43 13.42 5.09
N THR A 80 10.29 12.39 5.05
CA THR A 80 10.63 11.55 6.22
C THR A 80 12.00 11.86 6.83
N GLN A 81 12.68 12.89 6.33
CA GLN A 81 14.01 13.27 6.83
C GLN A 81 14.01 13.56 8.33
N ASP A 82 12.99 14.29 8.83
CA ASP A 82 12.82 14.59 10.25
C ASP A 82 12.21 13.43 11.06
N LYS A 83 11.84 12.33 10.39
CA LYS A 83 11.31 11.10 10.99
C LYS A 83 12.35 9.99 11.16
N GLY A 84 13.60 10.26 10.80
CA GLY A 84 14.73 9.34 10.99
C GLY A 84 15.26 8.71 9.72
N ALA A 85 14.76 9.09 8.52
CA ALA A 85 15.37 8.66 7.27
C ALA A 85 16.83 9.12 7.18
N THR A 86 17.75 8.17 7.02
CA THR A 86 19.19 8.42 6.90
C THR A 86 19.64 8.40 5.45
N HIS A 87 18.84 7.82 4.55
CA HIS A 87 19.08 7.81 3.12
C HIS A 87 17.81 8.24 2.37
N LEU A 88 17.84 9.46 1.81
CA LEU A 88 16.69 9.99 1.08
C LEU A 88 16.60 9.36 -0.31
N VAL A 89 15.39 9.00 -0.72
CA VAL A 89 15.09 8.36 -2.01
C VAL A 89 13.89 9.04 -2.68
N GLY A 90 13.82 8.95 -4.01
CA GLY A 90 12.78 9.59 -4.82
C GLY A 90 12.43 8.82 -6.10
N ASP A 91 11.79 9.52 -7.04
CA ASP A 91 11.33 8.93 -8.30
C ASP A 91 12.49 8.48 -9.19
N GLY A 92 12.46 7.22 -9.63
CA GLY A 92 13.48 6.64 -10.51
C GLY A 92 14.71 6.09 -9.79
N ASP A 93 14.83 6.31 -8.48
CA ASP A 93 15.96 5.80 -7.70
C ASP A 93 15.98 4.28 -7.63
N THR A 94 17.17 3.75 -7.35
CA THR A 94 17.38 2.33 -7.12
C THR A 94 18.28 2.13 -5.92
N ILE A 95 17.89 1.20 -5.05
CA ILE A 95 18.70 0.76 -3.91
C ILE A 95 18.92 -0.75 -3.94
N ARG A 96 19.92 -1.23 -3.19
CA ARG A 96 20.17 -2.65 -2.98
C ARG A 96 20.06 -2.99 -1.51
N VAL A 97 19.13 -3.88 -1.18
CA VAL A 97 18.82 -4.32 0.18
C VAL A 97 18.52 -5.81 0.14
N LEU A 98 19.08 -6.58 1.07
CA LEU A 98 19.02 -8.06 1.10
C LEU A 98 19.62 -8.74 -0.14
N GLY A 99 20.46 -8.03 -0.91
CA GLY A 99 21.00 -8.50 -2.19
C GLY A 99 20.08 -8.21 -3.39
N GLU A 100 18.84 -7.78 -3.15
CA GLU A 100 17.85 -7.49 -4.18
C GLU A 100 17.88 -6.02 -4.61
N LYS A 101 17.54 -5.79 -5.89
CA LYS A 101 17.38 -4.44 -6.45
C LYS A 101 15.95 -3.97 -6.20
N PHE A 102 15.78 -2.86 -5.49
CA PHE A 102 14.50 -2.16 -5.37
C PHE A 102 14.53 -0.91 -6.25
N THR A 103 13.51 -0.74 -7.09
CA THR A 103 13.24 0.48 -7.84
C THR A 103 12.16 1.27 -7.12
N LEU A 104 12.38 2.58 -7.01
CA LEU A 104 11.47 3.50 -6.35
C LEU A 104 10.82 4.42 -7.36
N PHE A 105 9.56 4.74 -7.11
CA PHE A 105 8.83 5.72 -7.90
C PHE A 105 7.90 6.53 -7.00
N ALA A 106 7.79 7.82 -7.30
CA ALA A 106 6.94 8.73 -6.56
C ALA A 106 5.47 8.48 -6.90
N THR A 107 4.65 8.48 -5.86
CA THR A 107 3.21 8.25 -5.92
C THR A 107 2.44 9.33 -5.15
N PRO A 108 2.55 10.62 -5.54
CA PRO A 108 1.84 11.69 -4.86
C PRO A 108 0.32 11.44 -4.89
N GLY A 109 -0.34 11.73 -3.78
CA GLY A 109 -1.79 11.57 -3.65
C GLY A 109 -2.21 11.58 -2.20
N HIS A 110 -1.83 10.56 -1.45
CA HIS A 110 -2.09 10.49 -0.01
C HIS A 110 -1.33 11.59 0.74
N THR A 111 0.00 11.53 0.63
CA THR A 111 0.93 12.65 0.88
C THR A 111 1.55 13.09 -0.45
N LEU A 112 2.18 14.25 -0.48
CA LEU A 112 2.85 14.76 -1.69
C LEU A 112 4.17 14.06 -1.99
N GLY A 113 4.91 13.63 -0.97
CA GLY A 113 6.20 12.96 -1.10
C GLY A 113 6.14 11.44 -1.02
N HIS A 114 4.96 10.82 -0.97
CA HIS A 114 4.80 9.37 -0.91
C HIS A 114 5.58 8.66 -2.03
N VAL A 115 6.28 7.58 -1.68
CA VAL A 115 7.01 6.71 -2.62
C VAL A 115 6.60 5.26 -2.46
N CYS A 116 6.71 4.49 -3.54
CA CYS A 116 6.55 3.04 -3.53
C CYS A 116 7.90 2.35 -3.76
N TYR A 117 8.09 1.19 -3.14
CA TYR A 117 9.28 0.35 -3.31
C TYR A 117 8.89 -0.91 -4.07
N PHE A 118 9.52 -1.15 -5.22
CA PHE A 118 9.23 -2.32 -6.05
C PHE A 118 10.48 -3.17 -6.29
N SER A 119 10.38 -4.45 -5.94
CA SER A 119 11.32 -5.49 -6.36
C SER A 119 10.53 -6.75 -6.62
N HIS A 120 10.42 -7.13 -7.88
CA HIS A 120 9.50 -8.18 -8.31
C HIS A 120 9.64 -9.47 -7.48
N PRO A 121 8.52 -10.05 -6.97
CA PRO A 121 7.14 -9.65 -7.21
C PRO A 121 6.59 -8.62 -6.20
N TYR A 122 7.37 -8.14 -5.22
CA TYR A 122 6.88 -7.33 -4.11
C TYR A 122 6.73 -5.86 -4.47
N LEU A 123 5.55 -5.30 -4.20
CA LEU A 123 5.31 -3.86 -4.18
C LEU A 123 4.88 -3.43 -2.77
N PHE A 124 5.71 -2.62 -2.14
CA PHE A 124 5.34 -1.90 -0.92
C PHE A 124 4.82 -0.52 -1.30
N CYS A 125 3.49 -0.37 -1.28
CA CYS A 125 2.80 0.82 -1.79
C CYS A 125 2.20 1.72 -0.71
N GLY A 126 2.50 1.44 0.57
CA GLY A 126 2.01 2.21 1.70
C GLY A 126 0.50 2.43 1.60
N ASP A 127 0.15 3.72 1.53
CA ASP A 127 -1.23 4.22 1.53
C ASP A 127 -1.70 4.71 0.16
N THR A 128 -0.93 4.46 -0.89
CA THR A 128 -1.33 4.82 -2.25
C THR A 128 -2.43 3.88 -2.77
N LEU A 129 -2.17 2.58 -2.80
CA LEU A 129 -3.10 1.53 -3.27
C LEU A 129 -3.43 0.58 -2.12
N PHE A 130 -4.70 0.22 -2.00
CA PHE A 130 -5.18 -0.83 -1.10
C PHE A 130 -5.96 -1.87 -1.89
N SER A 131 -6.16 -3.07 -1.33
CA SER A 131 -7.09 -3.99 -1.97
C SER A 131 -8.52 -3.43 -1.96
N GLY A 132 -9.12 -3.34 -3.15
CA GLY A 132 -10.41 -2.71 -3.46
C GLY A 132 -10.46 -1.20 -3.35
N GLY A 133 -9.34 -0.50 -3.06
CA GLY A 133 -9.36 0.93 -2.74
C GLY A 133 -8.07 1.68 -3.04
N CYS A 134 -8.03 2.94 -2.63
CA CYS A 134 -6.84 3.79 -2.64
C CYS A 134 -6.82 4.71 -1.41
N GLY A 135 -5.68 5.36 -1.19
CA GLY A 135 -5.51 6.37 -0.15
C GLY A 135 -6.55 7.48 -0.18
N ARG A 136 -6.88 8.03 0.99
CA ARG A 136 -7.54 9.34 1.06
C ARG A 136 -6.54 10.41 0.63
N LEU A 137 -7.04 11.49 0.05
CA LEU A 137 -6.22 12.59 -0.46
C LEU A 137 -6.05 13.65 0.64
N PHE A 138 -5.08 13.46 1.54
CA PHE A 138 -4.81 14.44 2.60
C PHE A 138 -4.07 15.66 2.06
N GLU A 139 -3.10 15.44 1.18
CA GLU A 139 -2.26 16.52 0.65
C GLU A 139 -2.30 16.63 -0.88
N GLY A 140 -2.43 15.50 -1.57
CA GLY A 140 -2.43 15.45 -3.03
C GLY A 140 -3.79 15.72 -3.67
N THR A 141 -3.79 15.81 -4.99
CA THR A 141 -4.98 16.00 -5.82
C THR A 141 -5.49 14.68 -6.40
N PRO A 142 -6.75 14.61 -6.85
CA PRO A 142 -7.26 13.43 -7.54
C PRO A 142 -6.45 13.05 -8.79
N SER A 143 -5.98 14.05 -9.55
CA SER A 143 -5.16 13.80 -10.74
C SER A 143 -3.82 13.17 -10.36
N GLN A 144 -3.15 13.66 -9.30
CA GLN A 144 -1.92 13.04 -8.80
C GLN A 144 -2.13 11.59 -8.37
N MET A 145 -3.15 11.30 -7.56
CA MET A 145 -3.41 9.92 -7.14
C MET A 145 -3.77 9.03 -8.32
N TYR A 146 -4.57 9.51 -9.28
CA TYR A 146 -4.87 8.75 -10.50
C TYR A 146 -3.58 8.37 -11.25
N GLN A 147 -2.70 9.34 -11.51
CA GLN A 147 -1.43 9.08 -12.21
C GLN A 147 -0.53 8.12 -11.41
N SER A 148 -0.49 8.25 -10.09
CA SER A 148 0.22 7.33 -9.18
C SER A 148 -0.31 5.89 -9.28
N LEU A 149 -1.64 5.72 -9.29
CA LEU A 149 -2.26 4.41 -9.48
C LEU A 149 -1.99 3.85 -10.86
N MET A 150 -1.93 4.68 -11.92
CA MET A 150 -1.61 4.21 -13.27
C MET A 150 -0.15 3.73 -13.38
N LYS A 151 0.80 4.36 -12.68
CA LYS A 151 2.17 3.83 -12.54
C LYS A 151 2.14 2.42 -11.94
N ILE A 152 1.45 2.24 -10.80
CA ILE A 152 1.30 0.91 -10.17
C ILE A 152 0.60 -0.08 -11.11
N ASN A 153 -0.46 0.36 -11.80
CA ASN A 153 -1.26 -0.48 -12.68
C ASN A 153 -0.47 -1.02 -13.88
N SER A 154 0.63 -0.36 -14.27
CA SER A 154 1.52 -0.79 -15.35
C SER A 154 2.52 -1.89 -14.95
N LEU A 155 2.61 -2.24 -13.65
CA LEU A 155 3.48 -3.31 -13.17
C LEU A 155 3.00 -4.71 -13.62
N PRO A 156 3.87 -5.75 -13.54
CA PRO A 156 3.51 -7.11 -13.92
C PRO A 156 2.27 -7.66 -13.19
N ASP A 157 1.49 -8.49 -13.89
CA ASP A 157 0.26 -9.13 -13.40
C ASP A 157 0.41 -9.81 -12.03
N ASP A 158 1.53 -10.48 -11.82
CA ASP A 158 1.86 -11.30 -10.65
C ASP A 158 2.48 -10.48 -9.50
N THR A 159 2.51 -9.15 -9.61
CA THR A 159 2.93 -8.27 -8.53
C THR A 159 2.06 -8.48 -7.28
N LEU A 160 2.71 -8.69 -6.14
CA LEU A 160 2.13 -8.76 -4.81
C LEU A 160 2.02 -7.35 -4.22
N ILE A 161 0.79 -6.86 -4.10
CA ILE A 161 0.46 -5.57 -3.49
C ILE A 161 0.49 -5.73 -1.97
N CYS A 162 1.51 -5.15 -1.35
CA CYS A 162 1.77 -5.15 0.09
C CYS A 162 1.43 -3.76 0.65
N SER A 163 0.13 -3.45 0.71
CA SER A 163 -0.37 -2.19 1.27
C SER A 163 -0.34 -2.19 2.80
N ALA A 164 -0.38 -1.01 3.43
CA ALA A 164 -0.14 -0.89 4.86
C ALA A 164 -1.37 -1.14 5.75
N HIS A 165 -2.60 -1.10 5.23
CA HIS A 165 -3.83 -1.24 6.05
C HIS A 165 -4.76 -2.37 5.62
N GLU A 166 -5.45 -2.94 6.60
CA GLU A 166 -6.50 -3.95 6.46
C GLU A 166 -7.89 -3.35 6.12
N TYR A 167 -7.94 -2.53 5.06
CA TYR A 167 -9.16 -1.83 4.63
C TYR A 167 -10.03 -2.62 3.63
N THR A 168 -9.60 -3.82 3.23
CA THR A 168 -10.17 -4.55 2.10
C THR A 168 -11.68 -4.76 2.20
N LEU A 169 -12.20 -5.13 3.37
CA LEU A 169 -13.65 -5.36 3.54
C LEU A 169 -14.47 -4.07 3.39
N ALA A 170 -13.98 -2.95 3.94
CA ALA A 170 -14.65 -1.66 3.81
C ALA A 170 -14.61 -1.16 2.35
N ASN A 171 -13.45 -1.32 1.70
CA ASN A 171 -13.24 -0.96 0.31
C ASN A 171 -14.18 -1.71 -0.64
N ILE A 172 -14.31 -3.02 -0.47
CA ILE A 172 -15.20 -3.83 -1.32
C ILE A 172 -16.68 -3.56 -1.05
N LYS A 173 -17.07 -3.20 0.19
CA LYS A 173 -18.44 -2.72 0.47
C LYS A 173 -18.76 -1.44 -0.30
N PHE A 174 -17.83 -0.50 -0.35
CA PHE A 174 -17.96 0.70 -1.19
C PHE A 174 -18.04 0.33 -2.69
N ALA A 175 -17.19 -0.60 -3.14
CA ALA A 175 -17.25 -1.05 -4.53
C ALA A 175 -18.62 -1.64 -4.90
N LEU A 176 -19.23 -2.42 -4.01
CA LEU A 176 -20.59 -2.96 -4.17
C LEU A 176 -21.70 -1.89 -4.10
N SER A 177 -21.49 -0.77 -3.40
CA SER A 177 -22.47 0.32 -3.40
C SER A 177 -22.52 1.06 -4.73
N ILE A 178 -21.45 0.99 -5.53
CA ILE A 178 -21.39 1.55 -6.88
C ILE A 178 -21.81 0.51 -7.92
N LEU A 179 -21.17 -0.67 -7.94
CA LEU A 179 -21.46 -1.75 -8.89
C LEU A 179 -22.01 -3.00 -8.17
N PRO A 180 -23.30 -3.00 -7.75
CA PRO A 180 -23.87 -4.08 -6.94
C PRO A 180 -24.00 -5.43 -7.68
N HIS A 181 -23.99 -5.40 -9.01
CA HIS A 181 -24.17 -6.59 -9.85
C HIS A 181 -22.88 -7.13 -10.48
N ASP A 182 -21.73 -6.50 -10.21
CA ASP A 182 -20.45 -6.98 -10.71
C ASP A 182 -20.06 -8.32 -10.04
N SER A 183 -19.87 -9.35 -10.86
CA SER A 183 -19.64 -10.71 -10.38
C SER A 183 -18.30 -10.87 -9.67
N PHE A 184 -17.24 -10.22 -10.16
CA PHE A 184 -15.90 -10.28 -9.56
C PHE A 184 -15.88 -9.60 -8.19
N ILE A 185 -16.49 -8.41 -8.08
CA ILE A 185 -16.59 -7.69 -6.79
C ILE A 185 -17.41 -8.50 -5.79
N ASN A 186 -18.54 -9.09 -6.22
CA ASN A 186 -19.39 -9.92 -5.35
C ASN A 186 -18.68 -11.18 -4.85
N GLU A 187 -17.96 -11.89 -5.72
CA GLU A 187 -17.20 -13.09 -5.33
C GLU A 187 -16.09 -12.72 -4.34
N TYR A 188 -15.34 -11.65 -4.64
CA TYR A 188 -14.27 -11.18 -3.79
C TYR A 188 -14.77 -10.67 -2.44
N TYR A 189 -15.93 -10.00 -2.39
CA TYR A 189 -16.60 -9.62 -1.14
C TYR A 189 -16.87 -10.82 -0.24
N ARG A 190 -17.43 -11.91 -0.79
CA ARG A 190 -17.73 -13.13 -0.01
C ARG A 190 -16.46 -13.73 0.58
N LYS A 191 -15.40 -13.84 -0.24
CA LYS A 191 -14.08 -14.33 0.19
C LYS A 191 -13.51 -13.45 1.32
N VAL A 192 -13.46 -12.14 1.12
CA VAL A 192 -12.92 -11.19 2.11
C VAL A 192 -13.74 -11.22 3.40
N LYS A 193 -15.07 -11.26 3.30
CA LYS A 193 -15.94 -11.36 4.47
C LYS A 193 -15.66 -12.62 5.29
N GLU A 194 -15.47 -13.76 4.63
CA GLU A 194 -15.14 -15.02 5.32
C GLU A 194 -13.79 -14.92 6.07
N LEU A 195 -12.75 -14.39 5.41
CA LEU A 195 -11.43 -14.18 6.02
C LEU A 195 -11.54 -13.27 7.26
N ARG A 196 -12.21 -12.12 7.13
CA ARG A 196 -12.31 -11.13 8.21
C ARG A 196 -13.16 -11.60 9.39
N VAL A 197 -14.22 -12.40 9.16
CA VAL A 197 -14.99 -13.04 10.25
C VAL A 197 -14.09 -13.98 11.06
N LYS A 198 -13.14 -14.65 10.42
CA LYS A 198 -12.12 -15.50 11.08
C LYS A 198 -10.90 -14.72 11.57
N LYS A 199 -10.92 -13.39 11.52
CA LYS A 199 -9.79 -12.49 11.84
C LYS A 199 -8.51 -12.78 11.05
N GLN A 200 -8.64 -13.32 9.84
CA GLN A 200 -7.52 -13.59 8.94
C GLN A 200 -7.22 -12.37 8.07
N MET A 201 -5.94 -12.16 7.78
CA MET A 201 -5.50 -11.09 6.88
C MET A 201 -5.99 -11.32 5.44
N THR A 202 -6.14 -10.24 4.68
CA THR A 202 -6.54 -10.34 3.25
C THR A 202 -5.44 -9.92 2.28
N LEU A 203 -4.23 -9.65 2.80
CA LEU A 203 -3.08 -9.19 2.05
C LEU A 203 -1.96 -10.25 2.07
N PRO A 204 -0.95 -10.16 1.18
CA PRO A 204 -0.93 -9.34 -0.02
C PRO A 204 -1.96 -9.83 -1.05
N VAL A 205 -2.21 -9.03 -2.07
CA VAL A 205 -3.06 -9.41 -3.21
C VAL A 205 -2.28 -9.36 -4.52
N ILE A 206 -2.70 -10.16 -5.50
CA ILE A 206 -2.08 -10.17 -6.82
C ILE A 206 -2.70 -9.04 -7.66
N LEU A 207 -1.86 -8.18 -8.27
CA LEU A 207 -2.28 -7.00 -9.04
C LEU A 207 -3.28 -7.35 -10.16
N LYS A 208 -3.07 -8.48 -10.85
CA LYS A 208 -4.01 -8.98 -11.87
C LYS A 208 -5.44 -9.13 -11.34
N ASN A 209 -5.60 -9.59 -10.11
CA ASN A 209 -6.92 -9.74 -9.50
C ASN A 209 -7.45 -8.40 -9.02
N GLU A 210 -6.58 -7.55 -8.49
CA GLU A 210 -6.90 -6.20 -8.02
C GLU A 210 -7.52 -5.34 -9.13
N ARG A 211 -6.98 -5.41 -10.37
CA ARG A 211 -7.56 -4.73 -11.55
C ARG A 211 -9.02 -5.08 -11.83
N LYS A 212 -9.48 -6.27 -11.43
CA LYS A 212 -10.87 -6.69 -11.65
C LYS A 212 -11.82 -6.15 -10.58
N ILE A 213 -11.34 -5.89 -9.38
CA ILE A 213 -12.20 -5.59 -8.22
C ILE A 213 -12.07 -4.16 -7.70
N ASN A 214 -11.00 -3.44 -8.08
CA ASN A 214 -10.76 -2.09 -7.60
C ASN A 214 -11.30 -1.05 -8.58
N LEU A 215 -12.38 -0.37 -8.19
CA LEU A 215 -13.00 0.66 -9.04
C LEU A 215 -12.05 1.81 -9.39
N PHE A 216 -11.06 2.09 -8.54
CA PHE A 216 -10.06 3.14 -8.80
C PHE A 216 -9.05 2.78 -9.90
N LEU A 217 -8.97 1.50 -10.28
CA LEU A 217 -8.19 1.01 -11.42
C LEU A 217 -9.04 0.75 -12.67
N ARG A 218 -10.36 0.96 -12.58
CA ARG A 218 -11.36 0.62 -13.60
C ARG A 218 -12.07 1.85 -14.17
N THR A 219 -11.47 3.03 -14.08
CA THR A 219 -12.08 4.31 -14.51
C THR A 219 -12.26 4.42 -16.03
N GLU A 220 -11.81 3.44 -16.80
CA GLU A 220 -12.04 3.30 -18.24
C GLU A 220 -13.04 2.17 -18.58
N ASP A 221 -13.48 1.38 -17.59
CA ASP A 221 -14.43 0.29 -17.83
C ASP A 221 -15.81 0.83 -18.17
N ILE A 222 -16.41 0.28 -19.23
CA ILE A 222 -17.72 0.72 -19.74
C ILE A 222 -18.83 0.61 -18.69
N ASP A 223 -18.82 -0.44 -17.87
CA ASP A 223 -19.84 -0.66 -16.84
C ASP A 223 -19.76 0.43 -15.76
N LEU A 224 -18.56 0.79 -15.33
CA LEU A 224 -18.36 1.85 -14.35
C LEU A 224 -18.68 3.22 -14.93
N ILE A 225 -18.30 3.48 -16.19
CA ILE A 225 -18.65 4.71 -16.91
C ILE A 225 -20.17 4.86 -16.98
N ASN A 226 -20.89 3.80 -17.37
CA ASN A 226 -22.34 3.81 -17.48
C ASN A 226 -23.02 4.05 -16.12
N GLU A 227 -22.50 3.45 -15.05
CA GLU A 227 -23.03 3.69 -13.70
C GLU A 227 -22.85 5.14 -13.26
N ILE A 228 -21.65 5.70 -13.44
CA ILE A 228 -21.35 7.11 -13.10
C ILE A 228 -22.24 8.06 -13.91
N ASN A 229 -22.44 7.77 -15.21
CA ASN A 229 -23.24 8.59 -16.12
C ASN A 229 -24.73 8.66 -15.75
N LYS A 230 -25.25 7.78 -14.88
CA LYS A 230 -26.61 7.91 -14.33
C LYS A 230 -26.76 9.11 -13.40
N GLU A 231 -25.66 9.53 -12.76
CA GLU A 231 -25.65 10.66 -11.83
C GLU A 231 -24.98 11.90 -12.45
N THR A 232 -23.88 11.72 -13.18
CA THR A 232 -23.12 12.83 -13.79
C THR A 232 -22.33 12.38 -15.02
N ILE A 233 -22.27 13.22 -16.05
CA ILE A 233 -21.59 12.89 -17.31
C ILE A 233 -20.13 13.36 -17.23
N LEU A 234 -19.21 12.41 -17.11
CA LEU A 234 -17.78 12.67 -17.00
C LEU A 234 -16.99 12.00 -18.13
N GLN A 235 -16.31 12.81 -18.95
CA GLN A 235 -15.61 12.33 -20.14
C GLN A 235 -14.23 11.71 -19.82
N GLN A 236 -13.50 12.29 -18.86
CA GLN A 236 -12.11 11.90 -18.57
C GLN A 236 -12.02 10.85 -17.44
N PRO A 237 -11.14 9.85 -17.54
CA PRO A 237 -10.91 8.87 -16.48
C PRO A 237 -10.52 9.51 -15.14
N GLU A 238 -9.72 10.59 -15.18
CA GLU A 238 -9.34 11.37 -14.00
C GLU A 238 -10.54 12.01 -13.28
N ALA A 239 -11.53 12.50 -14.04
CA ALA A 239 -12.74 13.06 -13.47
C ALA A 239 -13.60 11.98 -12.80
N ARG A 240 -13.68 10.79 -13.41
CA ARG A 240 -14.36 9.61 -12.83
C ARG A 240 -13.65 9.12 -11.56
N PHE A 241 -12.31 9.13 -11.56
CA PHE A 241 -11.52 8.88 -10.36
C PHE A 241 -11.87 9.86 -9.23
N ALA A 242 -11.88 11.16 -9.53
CA ALA A 242 -12.20 12.20 -8.53
C ALA A 242 -13.61 12.03 -7.95
N TRP A 243 -14.59 11.71 -8.81
CA TRP A 243 -15.96 11.42 -8.38
C TRP A 243 -16.01 10.20 -7.44
N LEU A 244 -15.36 9.09 -7.80
CA LEU A 244 -15.30 7.88 -6.96
C LEU A 244 -14.65 8.17 -5.61
N ARG A 245 -13.55 8.95 -5.61
CA ARG A 245 -12.82 9.27 -4.41
C ARG A 245 -13.68 10.09 -3.44
N SER A 246 -14.37 11.10 -3.97
CA SER A 246 -15.31 11.93 -3.20
C SER A 246 -16.49 11.10 -2.64
N LYS A 247 -17.05 10.19 -3.42
CA LYS A 247 -18.10 9.27 -2.96
C LYS A 247 -17.61 8.36 -1.83
N LYS A 248 -16.40 7.83 -1.94
CA LYS A 248 -15.82 6.97 -0.89
C LYS A 248 -15.51 7.72 0.40
N ASP A 249 -15.21 9.01 0.32
CA ASP A 249 -14.93 9.83 1.52
C ASP A 249 -16.18 10.12 2.36
N THR A 250 -17.38 9.92 1.79
CA THR A 250 -18.68 10.15 2.43
C THR A 250 -19.54 8.88 2.61
N PHE A 251 -18.97 7.70 2.30
CA PHE A 251 -19.61 6.38 2.47
C PHE A 251 -19.36 5.82 3.88
#